data_AF-A0A9R0ALZ7-F1
#
_entry.id   AF-A0A9R0ALZ7-F1
#
_cell.length_a   1.000
_cell.length_b   1.000
_cell.length_c   1.000
_cell.angle_alpha   90.00
_cell.angle_beta   90.00
_cell.angle_gamma   90.00
#
_symmetry.space_group_name_H-M   'P 1'
#
loop_
_entity.id
_entity.type
_entity.pdbx_description
1 polymer ?
#
loop_
_entity_poly.entity_id
_entity_poly.type
_entity_poly.pdbx_seq_one_letter_code
_entity_poly.pdbx_strand_id
1 'polypeptide(L)'
;MFEFNRGKPVSTALSAKLTNLLAQWIATSCRPISVVEDDGLELVLQAATGVTKTEERHFAEECARQFLDVTNQWGIADKISTIRTDSAPNMVAAGRILPFEHLPCVAHVVQRAIVMSLREGVFDGALAKWRKVVRLFKHSPANSDELNVQQPSLGQVQEPLVQDVPTRWNSTLEIIKHVRHNRDALHTMLSQQKHNLALPTNAEYEKLANF
;
A
#
# COMPACT_ATOMS: atom_id res chain seq x y z
N MET A 1 35.17 -1.60 -18.09
CA MET A 1 35.57 -0.89 -16.86
C MET A 1 34.74 0.39 -16.83
N PHE A 2 33.59 0.37 -16.16
CA PHE A 2 32.69 1.52 -16.09
C PHE A 2 32.97 2.25 -14.77
N GLU A 3 33.56 3.44 -14.85
CA GLU A 3 33.75 4.32 -13.70
C GLU A 3 32.42 4.97 -13.32
N PHE A 4 32.00 4.75 -12.07
CA PHE A 4 30.83 5.39 -11.49
C PHE A 4 31.18 6.86 -11.16
N ASN A 5 30.56 7.78 -11.88
CA ASN A 5 30.80 9.22 -11.75
C ASN A 5 30.32 9.71 -10.37
N ARG A 6 31.24 9.91 -9.42
CA ARG A 6 30.92 10.47 -8.10
C ARG A 6 30.59 11.95 -8.25
N GLY A 7 29.30 12.28 -8.27
CA GLY A 7 28.81 13.65 -8.20
C GLY A 7 29.39 14.41 -7.01
N LYS A 8 29.49 15.74 -7.15
CA LYS A 8 30.09 16.66 -6.16
C LYS A 8 29.51 16.43 -4.74
N PRO A 9 30.33 16.50 -3.67
CA PRO A 9 29.87 16.30 -2.31
C PRO A 9 28.82 17.35 -1.94
N VAL A 10 27.66 16.88 -1.48
CA VAL A 10 26.56 17.69 -0.94
C VAL A 10 27.05 18.41 0.31
N SER A 11 26.72 19.70 0.45
CA SER A 11 27.15 20.48 1.63
C SER A 11 26.52 19.94 2.91
N THR A 12 27.28 19.96 4.01
CA THR A 12 26.83 19.46 5.33
C THR A 12 25.53 20.12 5.80
N ALA A 13 25.34 21.40 5.47
CA ALA A 13 24.12 22.14 5.78
C ALA A 13 22.90 21.64 4.98
N LEU A 14 23.09 21.28 3.71
CA LEU A 14 22.02 20.73 2.87
C LEU A 14 21.65 19.31 3.31
N SER A 15 22.65 18.50 3.69
CA SER A 15 22.42 17.16 4.26
C SER A 15 21.61 17.24 5.56
N ALA A 16 22.00 18.07 6.51
CA ALA A 16 21.27 18.23 7.78
C ALA A 16 19.84 18.74 7.57
N LYS A 17 19.63 19.65 6.62
CA LYS A 17 18.30 20.18 6.30
C LYS A 17 17.39 19.10 5.70
N LEU A 18 17.92 18.27 4.80
CA LEU A 18 17.19 17.14 4.23
C LEU A 18 16.84 16.09 5.29
N THR A 19 17.79 15.73 6.16
CA THR A 19 17.56 14.80 7.27
C THR A 19 16.44 15.28 8.19
N ASN A 20 16.43 16.57 8.56
CA ASN A 20 15.42 17.12 9.45
C ASN A 20 14.03 17.19 8.79
N LEU A 21 13.96 17.55 7.51
CA LEU A 21 12.70 17.56 6.76
C LEU A 21 12.12 16.15 6.60
N LEU A 22 12.97 15.15 6.37
CA LEU A 22 12.56 13.74 6.29
C LEU A 22 12.09 13.21 7.66
N ALA A 23 12.84 13.49 8.72
CA ALA A 23 12.44 13.11 10.08
C ALA A 23 11.11 13.76 10.47
N GLN A 24 10.93 15.05 10.16
CA GLN A 24 9.68 15.76 10.39
C GLN A 24 8.55 15.14 9.56
N TRP A 25 8.75 14.87 8.28
CA TRP A 25 7.73 14.29 7.41
C TRP A 25 7.29 12.88 7.83
N ILE A 26 8.24 12.02 8.24
CA ILE A 26 7.95 10.68 8.80
C ILE A 26 7.16 10.80 10.10
N ALA A 27 7.59 11.70 11.01
CA ALA A 27 6.98 11.88 12.31
C ALA A 27 5.58 12.53 12.25
N THR A 28 5.38 13.51 11.36
CA THR A 28 4.10 14.25 11.28
C THR A 28 3.05 13.52 10.45
N SER A 29 3.46 12.66 9.52
CA SER A 29 2.52 12.13 8.53
C SER A 29 2.04 10.71 8.85
N CYS A 30 2.70 9.95 9.74
CA CYS A 30 2.33 8.58 10.13
C CYS A 30 1.89 7.70 8.95
N ARG A 31 2.43 7.94 7.75
CA ARG A 31 1.97 7.27 6.54
C ARG A 31 2.72 5.96 6.37
N PRO A 32 2.03 4.84 6.06
CA PRO A 32 2.70 3.64 5.61
C PRO A 32 3.56 3.99 4.40
N ILE A 33 4.75 3.41 4.32
CA ILE A 33 5.74 3.61 3.25
C ILE A 33 5.18 3.35 1.83
N SER A 34 3.98 2.77 1.73
CA SER A 34 3.30 2.36 0.50
C SER A 34 2.40 3.42 -0.16
N VAL A 35 2.61 4.71 0.09
CA VAL A 35 1.84 5.81 -0.56
C VAL A 35 2.71 6.75 -1.38
N VAL A 36 4.03 6.56 -1.46
CA VAL A 36 4.86 7.36 -2.36
C VAL A 36 5.05 6.58 -3.64
N GLU A 37 4.17 6.84 -4.60
CA GLU A 37 4.54 6.67 -6.00
C GLU A 37 5.56 7.76 -6.34
N ASP A 38 6.50 7.38 -7.20
CA ASP A 38 7.56 8.16 -7.85
C ASP A 38 8.94 8.17 -7.16
N ASP A 39 9.92 7.78 -7.99
CA ASP A 39 11.38 7.64 -7.89
C ASP A 39 12.13 8.51 -6.85
N GLY A 40 11.52 9.61 -6.40
CA GLY A 40 12.01 10.45 -5.31
C GLY A 40 12.10 9.73 -3.97
N LEU A 41 11.15 8.86 -3.60
CA LEU A 41 11.26 8.08 -2.37
C LEU A 41 12.37 7.02 -2.49
N GLU A 42 12.54 6.41 -3.66
CA GLU A 42 13.59 5.43 -3.90
C GLU A 42 14.99 6.05 -3.80
N LEU A 43 15.18 7.25 -4.39
CA LEU A 43 16.42 8.01 -4.25
C LEU A 43 16.68 8.48 -2.81
N VAL A 44 15.64 8.88 -2.09
CA VAL A 44 15.72 9.25 -0.67
C VAL A 44 16.05 8.04 0.19
N LEU A 45 15.47 6.87 -0.06
CA LEU A 45 15.78 5.63 0.66
C LEU A 45 17.18 5.12 0.30
N GLN A 46 17.60 5.14 -0.96
CA GLN A 46 18.97 4.79 -1.36
C GLN A 46 20.00 5.72 -0.70
N ALA A 47 19.72 7.02 -0.65
CA ALA A 47 20.61 8.01 -0.04
C ALA A 47 20.57 8.01 1.50
N ALA A 48 19.42 7.73 2.13
CA ALA A 48 19.25 7.82 3.58
C ALA A 48 19.37 6.47 4.31
N THR A 49 19.10 5.35 3.64
CA THR A 49 19.06 4.02 4.27
C THR A 49 20.04 3.00 3.69
N GLY A 50 20.83 3.34 2.66
CA GLY A 50 21.79 2.37 2.10
C GLY A 50 21.10 1.06 1.73
N VAL A 51 19.94 1.13 1.06
CA VAL A 51 19.12 -0.03 0.72
C VAL A 51 19.96 -1.01 -0.10
N THR A 52 20.44 -2.05 0.57
CA THR A 52 21.12 -3.17 -0.06
C THR A 52 20.08 -4.18 -0.52
N LYS A 53 19.95 -4.39 -1.83
CA LYS A 53 19.22 -5.53 -2.38
C LYS A 53 19.89 -6.81 -1.86
N THR A 54 19.17 -7.57 -1.06
CA THR A 54 19.65 -8.85 -0.56
C THR A 54 19.13 -9.98 -1.46
N GLU A 55 20.02 -10.70 -2.14
CA GLU A 55 19.68 -11.96 -2.83
C GLU A 55 19.68 -13.16 -1.85
N GLU A 56 19.00 -14.24 -2.23
CA GLU A 56 18.49 -15.34 -1.39
C GLU A 56 19.52 -16.15 -0.59
N ARG A 57 18.98 -16.83 0.46
CA ARG A 57 19.59 -17.63 1.55
C ARG A 57 20.26 -16.76 2.63
N HIS A 58 19.74 -16.84 3.86
CA HIS A 58 20.12 -16.04 5.04
C HIS A 58 19.57 -14.60 5.10
N PHE A 59 18.41 -14.36 4.50
CA PHE A 59 17.77 -13.03 4.49
C PHE A 59 17.56 -12.45 5.90
N ALA A 60 17.25 -13.29 6.89
CA ALA A 60 17.02 -12.84 8.25
C ALA A 60 18.31 -12.36 8.93
N GLU A 61 19.39 -13.11 8.79
CA GLU A 61 20.72 -12.78 9.29
C GLU A 61 21.25 -11.50 8.65
N GLU A 62 21.05 -11.37 7.34
CA GLU A 62 21.49 -10.20 6.59
C GLU A 62 20.67 -8.95 6.95
N CYS A 63 19.35 -9.07 7.13
CA CYS A 63 18.54 -8.00 7.70
C CYS A 63 19.03 -7.59 9.09
N ALA A 64 19.30 -8.54 9.98
CA ALA A 64 19.81 -8.24 11.33
C ALA A 64 21.16 -7.52 11.29
N ARG A 65 22.08 -7.98 10.42
CA ARG A 65 23.38 -7.34 10.20
C ARG A 65 23.23 -5.90 9.72
N GLN A 66 22.39 -5.67 8.70
CA GLN A 66 22.14 -4.33 8.17
C GLN A 66 21.54 -3.38 9.22
N PHE A 67 20.57 -3.86 10.01
CA PHE A 67 20.03 -3.06 11.12
C PHE A 67 21.14 -2.67 12.10
N LEU A 68 21.96 -3.62 12.52
CA LEU A 68 23.04 -3.34 13.47
C LEU A 68 24.07 -2.36 12.89
N ASP A 69 24.47 -2.54 11.63
CA ASP A 69 25.40 -1.64 10.93
C ASP A 69 24.89 -0.20 10.92
N VAL A 70 23.63 0.02 10.56
CA VAL A 70 23.01 1.36 10.55
C VAL A 70 23.02 1.95 11.96
N THR A 71 22.64 1.17 12.97
CA THR A 71 22.59 1.67 14.36
C THR A 71 23.98 2.00 14.92
N ASN A 72 25.01 1.25 14.53
CA ASN A 72 26.40 1.51 14.88
C ASN A 72 26.94 2.73 14.14
N GLN A 73 26.68 2.83 12.83
CA GLN A 73 27.07 3.97 12.00
C GLN A 73 26.49 5.28 12.55
N TRP A 74 25.27 5.24 13.06
CA TRP A 74 24.60 6.39 13.65
C TRP A 74 24.98 6.64 15.12
N GLY A 75 25.72 5.73 15.76
CA GLY A 75 26.11 5.85 17.17
C GLY A 75 24.92 5.83 18.13
N ILE A 76 23.91 5.00 17.83
CA ILE A 76 22.67 4.89 18.60
C ILE A 76 22.35 3.46 19.04
N ALA A 77 23.21 2.47 18.76
CA ALA A 77 22.95 1.07 19.07
C ALA A 77 22.63 0.84 20.56
N ASP A 78 23.29 1.58 21.46
CA ASP A 78 23.09 1.56 22.91
C ASP A 78 21.82 2.28 23.38
N LYS A 79 21.17 3.05 22.49
CA LYS A 79 19.98 3.86 22.78
C LYS A 79 18.69 3.23 22.28
N ILE A 80 18.78 2.11 21.56
CA ILE A 80 17.63 1.42 20.98
C ILE A 80 17.17 0.34 21.96
N SER A 81 15.93 0.47 22.41
CA SER A 81 15.26 -0.58 23.20
C SER A 81 14.52 -1.58 22.30
N THR A 82 13.97 -1.10 21.19
CA THR A 82 12.91 -1.81 20.48
C THR A 82 12.99 -1.54 18.98
N ILE A 83 12.74 -2.58 18.17
CA ILE A 83 12.58 -2.51 16.72
C ILE A 83 11.18 -2.96 16.32
N ARG A 84 10.54 -2.22 15.41
CA ARG A 84 9.19 -2.53 14.92
C ARG A 84 9.21 -2.85 13.43
N THR A 85 8.63 -3.98 13.05
CA THR A 85 8.57 -4.42 11.64
C THR A 85 7.18 -4.95 11.26
N ASP A 86 6.92 -5.16 9.98
CA ASP A 86 5.66 -5.73 9.46
C ASP A 86 5.41 -7.21 9.85
N SER A 87 6.32 -7.80 10.62
CA SER A 87 6.29 -9.19 11.07
C SER A 87 6.24 -10.20 9.93
N ALA A 88 6.75 -9.85 8.74
CA ALA A 88 7.08 -10.85 7.74
C ALA A 88 8.01 -11.92 8.36
N PRO A 89 7.90 -13.20 7.99
CA PRO A 89 8.65 -14.28 8.65
C PRO A 89 10.14 -14.00 8.79
N ASN A 90 10.76 -13.45 7.75
CA ASN A 90 12.18 -13.10 7.78
C ASN A 90 12.49 -11.92 8.72
N MET A 91 11.59 -10.93 8.83
CA MET A 91 11.76 -9.80 9.75
C MET A 91 11.57 -10.22 11.21
N VAL A 92 10.70 -11.20 11.47
CA VAL A 92 10.57 -11.83 12.80
C VAL A 92 11.84 -12.60 13.13
N ALA A 93 12.37 -13.38 12.19
CA ALA A 93 13.63 -14.09 12.37
C ALA A 93 14.81 -13.12 12.61
N ALA A 94 14.90 -12.03 11.85
CA ALA A 94 15.90 -10.98 12.05
C ALA A 94 15.75 -10.32 13.44
N GLY A 95 14.51 -10.02 13.85
CA GLY A 95 14.21 -9.48 15.18
C GLY A 95 14.67 -10.38 16.33
N ARG A 96 14.67 -11.70 16.15
CA ARG A 96 15.19 -12.66 17.15
C ARG A 96 16.72 -12.70 17.24
N ILE A 97 17.41 -12.30 16.18
CA ILE A 97 18.88 -12.23 16.12
C ILE A 97 19.38 -10.93 16.74
N LEU A 98 18.62 -9.85 16.57
CA LEU A 98 18.98 -8.53 17.07
C LEU A 98 18.93 -8.44 18.60
N PRO A 99 19.78 -7.60 19.21
CA PRO A 99 19.79 -7.38 20.66
C PRO A 99 18.64 -6.47 21.14
N PHE A 100 17.61 -6.26 20.32
CA PHE A 100 16.50 -5.33 20.58
C PHE A 100 15.20 -6.10 20.77
N GLU A 101 14.28 -5.56 21.57
CA GLU A 101 12.93 -6.11 21.64
C GLU A 101 12.23 -5.96 20.28
N HIS A 102 11.76 -7.06 19.69
CA HIS A 102 11.01 -7.01 18.45
C HIS A 102 9.51 -6.86 18.71
N LEU A 103 8.91 -5.80 18.17
CA LEU A 103 7.47 -5.59 18.22
C LEU A 103 6.83 -5.66 16.81
N PRO A 104 5.64 -6.26 16.68
CA PRO A 104 4.91 -6.19 15.43
C PRO A 104 4.41 -4.77 15.17
N CYS A 105 4.36 -4.39 13.89
CA CYS A 105 3.78 -3.13 13.46
C CYS A 105 2.27 -3.15 13.68
N VAL A 106 1.77 -2.26 14.56
CA VAL A 106 0.34 -2.13 14.86
C VAL A 106 -0.49 -1.93 13.59
N ALA A 107 -0.04 -1.08 12.67
CA ALA A 107 -0.74 -0.86 11.40
C ALA A 107 -0.85 -2.15 10.58
N HIS A 108 0.19 -2.97 10.56
CA HIS A 108 0.17 -4.24 9.84
C HIS A 108 -0.65 -5.30 10.58
N VAL A 109 -0.70 -5.29 11.90
CA VAL A 109 -1.60 -6.15 12.70
C VAL A 109 -3.07 -5.81 12.40
N VAL A 110 -3.43 -4.52 12.42
CA VAL A 110 -4.77 -4.06 12.06
C VAL A 110 -5.12 -4.42 10.62
N GLN A 111 -4.20 -4.20 9.67
CA GLN A 111 -4.35 -4.62 8.28
C GLN A 111 -4.70 -6.11 8.18
N ARG A 112 -3.92 -6.99 8.85
CA ARG A 112 -4.14 -8.43 8.83
C ARG A 112 -5.50 -8.79 9.42
N ALA A 113 -5.86 -8.23 10.57
CA ALA A 113 -7.15 -8.48 11.21
C ALA A 113 -8.32 -8.16 10.26
N ILE A 114 -8.28 -6.99 9.62
CA ILE A 114 -9.32 -6.55 8.68
C ILE A 114 -9.39 -7.46 7.46
N VAL A 115 -8.24 -7.80 6.85
CA VAL A 115 -8.20 -8.70 5.70
C VAL A 115 -8.75 -10.09 6.05
N MET A 116 -8.45 -10.61 7.24
CA MET A 116 -9.00 -11.89 7.70
C MET A 116 -10.51 -11.81 7.87
N SER A 117 -11.02 -10.78 8.56
CA SER A 117 -12.46 -10.57 8.74
C SER A 117 -13.21 -10.42 7.41
N LEU A 118 -12.61 -9.79 6.41
CA LEU A 118 -13.20 -9.63 5.08
C LEU A 118 -13.26 -10.96 4.29
N ARG A 119 -12.27 -11.85 4.47
CA ARG A 119 -12.20 -13.16 3.80
C ARG A 119 -13.12 -14.20 4.41
N GLU A 120 -13.21 -14.23 5.73
CA GLU A 120 -14.04 -15.18 6.47
C GLU A 120 -15.50 -14.70 6.61
N GLY A 121 -15.75 -13.43 6.26
CA GLY A 121 -17.07 -12.84 6.31
C GLY A 121 -17.97 -13.26 5.15
N VAL A 122 -19.27 -13.00 5.34
CA VAL A 122 -20.35 -13.19 4.34
C VAL A 122 -20.16 -12.33 3.07
N PHE A 123 -19.10 -11.49 3.04
CA PHE A 123 -18.83 -10.50 2.01
C PHE A 123 -17.82 -10.95 0.96
N ASP A 124 -17.06 -12.04 1.17
CA ASP A 124 -15.95 -12.41 0.27
C ASP A 124 -16.43 -12.63 -1.18
N GLY A 125 -17.57 -13.31 -1.36
CA GLY A 125 -18.15 -13.55 -2.69
C GLY A 125 -18.58 -12.26 -3.40
N ALA A 126 -19.22 -11.33 -2.68
CA ALA A 126 -19.66 -10.06 -3.24
C ALA A 126 -18.46 -9.16 -3.57
N LEU A 127 -17.48 -9.10 -2.67
CA LEU A 127 -16.24 -8.35 -2.86
C LEU A 127 -15.43 -8.88 -4.05
N ALA A 128 -15.39 -10.20 -4.25
CA ALA A 128 -14.77 -10.80 -5.43
C ALA A 128 -15.45 -10.36 -6.74
N LYS A 129 -16.78 -10.25 -6.76
CA LYS A 129 -17.53 -9.71 -7.92
C LYS A 129 -17.21 -8.25 -8.16
N TRP A 130 -17.22 -7.40 -7.13
CA TRP A 130 -16.89 -5.98 -7.26
C TRP A 130 -15.47 -5.76 -7.77
N ARG A 131 -14.49 -6.49 -7.24
CA ARG A 131 -13.11 -6.47 -7.75
C ARG A 131 -13.02 -6.82 -9.23
N LYS A 132 -13.84 -7.76 -9.72
CA LYS A 132 -13.91 -8.12 -11.15
C LYS A 132 -14.52 -6.99 -11.98
N VAL A 133 -15.63 -6.40 -11.52
CA VAL A 133 -16.26 -5.24 -12.16
C VAL A 133 -15.26 -4.11 -12.26
N VAL A 134 -14.70 -3.64 -11.14
CA VAL A 134 -13.71 -2.55 -11.13
C VAL A 134 -12.55 -2.81 -12.08
N ARG A 135 -12.00 -4.04 -12.10
CA ARG A 135 -10.92 -4.40 -13.03
C ARG A 135 -11.32 -4.23 -14.50
N LEU A 136 -12.54 -4.60 -14.89
CA LEU A 136 -13.03 -4.45 -16.27
C LEU A 136 -12.96 -2.99 -16.74
N PHE A 137 -13.36 -2.06 -15.87
CA PHE A 137 -13.37 -0.64 -16.18
C PHE A 137 -11.95 -0.05 -16.15
N LYS A 138 -11.13 -0.44 -15.16
CA LYS A 138 -9.75 0.08 -15.03
C LYS A 138 -8.80 -0.43 -16.11
N HIS A 139 -9.04 -1.62 -16.66
CA HIS A 139 -8.21 -2.19 -17.72
C HIS A 139 -8.54 -1.64 -19.12
N SER A 140 -9.71 -0.99 -19.29
CA SER A 140 -10.16 -0.49 -20.60
C SER A 140 -10.44 1.02 -20.51
N PRO A 141 -9.61 1.86 -21.14
CA PRO A 141 -9.86 3.30 -21.23
C PRO A 141 -11.27 3.59 -21.79
N ALA A 142 -11.69 2.86 -22.82
CA ALA A 142 -13.03 3.00 -23.40
C ALA A 142 -14.16 2.75 -22.39
N ASN A 143 -14.03 1.73 -21.53
CA ASN A 143 -15.03 1.46 -20.48
C ASN A 143 -15.02 2.55 -19.41
N SER A 144 -13.85 3.07 -19.07
CA SER A 144 -13.73 4.19 -18.13
C SER A 144 -14.35 5.47 -18.69
N ASP A 145 -14.11 5.77 -19.97
CA ASP A 145 -14.69 6.93 -20.65
C ASP A 145 -16.21 6.82 -20.76
N GLU A 146 -16.72 5.63 -21.09
CA GLU A 146 -18.16 5.41 -21.17
C GLU A 146 -18.82 5.52 -19.78
N LEU A 147 -18.16 5.06 -18.70
CA LEU A 147 -18.63 5.28 -17.32
C LEU A 147 -18.70 6.77 -16.98
N ASN A 148 -17.66 7.51 -17.35
CA ASN A 148 -17.59 8.96 -17.14
C ASN A 148 -18.72 9.71 -17.86
N VAL A 149 -19.20 9.19 -19.00
CA VAL A 149 -20.34 9.76 -19.74
C VAL A 149 -21.69 9.33 -19.13
N GLN A 150 -21.80 8.09 -18.66
CA GLN A 150 -23.05 7.57 -18.08
C GLN A 150 -23.37 8.15 -16.70
N GLN A 151 -22.37 8.51 -15.90
CA GLN A 151 -22.59 9.11 -14.58
C GLN A 151 -23.45 10.39 -14.65
N PRO A 152 -23.07 11.42 -15.45
CA PRO A 152 -23.91 12.62 -15.61
C PRO A 152 -25.29 12.34 -16.21
N SER A 153 -25.43 11.35 -17.11
CA SER A 153 -26.72 11.03 -17.75
C SER A 153 -27.76 10.53 -16.74
N LEU A 154 -27.29 9.95 -15.63
CA LEU A 154 -28.09 9.48 -14.49
C LEU A 154 -28.14 10.49 -13.33
N GLY A 155 -27.60 11.71 -13.51
CA GLY A 155 -27.52 12.73 -12.46
C GLY A 155 -26.53 12.37 -11.34
N GLN A 156 -25.60 11.43 -11.58
CA GLN A 156 -24.57 11.03 -10.63
C GLN A 156 -23.32 11.91 -10.78
N VAL A 157 -22.57 12.06 -9.68
CA VAL A 157 -21.26 12.73 -9.72
C VAL A 157 -20.30 11.86 -10.53
N GLN A 158 -19.53 12.52 -11.40
CA GLN A 158 -18.47 11.84 -12.15
C GLN A 158 -17.32 11.50 -11.19
N GLU A 159 -17.14 10.21 -10.90
CA GLU A 159 -16.06 9.72 -10.04
C GLU A 159 -15.44 8.44 -10.61
N PRO A 160 -14.11 8.36 -10.73
CA PRO A 160 -13.47 7.15 -11.26
C PRO A 160 -13.58 6.00 -10.26
N LEU A 161 -13.66 4.77 -10.76
CA LEU A 161 -13.53 3.60 -9.90
C LEU A 161 -12.10 3.48 -9.34
N VAL A 162 -12.02 3.01 -8.10
CA VAL A 162 -10.75 2.77 -7.38
C VAL A 162 -10.44 1.29 -7.35
N GLN A 163 -9.19 0.90 -7.59
CA GLN A 163 -8.75 -0.49 -7.57
C GLN A 163 -8.43 -0.97 -6.15
N ASP A 164 -8.68 -2.25 -5.87
CA ASP A 164 -8.33 -2.86 -4.60
C ASP A 164 -6.84 -3.07 -4.51
N VAL A 165 -6.28 -2.73 -3.35
CA VAL A 165 -4.90 -3.00 -3.00
C VAL A 165 -4.94 -3.82 -1.71
N PRO A 166 -4.88 -5.17 -1.78
CA PRO A 166 -5.07 -6.04 -0.62
C PRO A 166 -4.13 -5.77 0.56
N THR A 167 -2.99 -5.15 0.29
CA THR A 167 -1.99 -4.72 1.28
C THR A 167 -2.32 -3.39 1.96
N ARG A 168 -3.39 -2.69 1.54
CA ARG A 168 -3.86 -1.41 2.07
C ARG A 168 -5.37 -1.46 2.36
N TRP A 169 -5.72 -1.67 3.63
CA TRP A 169 -7.06 -1.84 4.20
C TRP A 169 -8.07 -0.81 3.71
N ASN A 170 -7.66 0.46 3.64
CA ASN A 170 -8.56 1.52 3.19
C ASN A 170 -9.03 1.31 1.74
N SER A 171 -8.24 0.67 0.87
CA SER A 171 -8.61 0.48 -0.54
C SER A 171 -9.86 -0.39 -0.74
N THR A 172 -10.08 -1.37 0.13
CA THR A 172 -11.30 -2.19 0.08
C THR A 172 -12.53 -1.38 0.44
N LEU A 173 -12.43 -0.49 1.43
CA LEU A 173 -13.50 0.45 1.77
C LEU A 173 -13.77 1.43 0.62
N GLU A 174 -12.71 1.93 -0.02
CA GLU A 174 -12.86 2.84 -1.16
C GLU A 174 -13.56 2.16 -2.34
N ILE A 175 -13.23 0.91 -2.67
CA ILE A 175 -14.02 0.16 -3.68
C ILE A 175 -15.49 0.10 -3.30
N ILE A 176 -15.79 -0.26 -2.05
CA ILE A 176 -17.17 -0.41 -1.59
C ILE A 176 -17.93 0.90 -1.78
N LYS A 177 -17.35 2.04 -1.39
CA LYS A 177 -17.95 3.37 -1.59
C LYS A 177 -18.17 3.68 -3.07
N HIS A 178 -17.12 3.57 -3.88
CA HIS A 178 -17.20 3.92 -5.31
C HIS A 178 -18.15 3.01 -6.08
N VAL A 179 -18.20 1.71 -5.77
CA VAL A 179 -19.16 0.79 -6.41
C VAL A 179 -20.60 1.09 -6.00
N ARG A 180 -20.84 1.58 -4.78
CA ARG A 180 -22.18 2.02 -4.35
C ARG A 180 -22.59 3.32 -5.04
N HIS A 181 -21.74 4.33 -5.04
CA HIS A 181 -22.02 5.60 -5.69
C HIS A 181 -22.30 5.41 -7.18
N ASN A 182 -21.63 4.46 -7.83
CA ASN A 182 -21.78 4.16 -9.25
C ASN A 182 -22.72 3.00 -9.56
N ARG A 183 -23.55 2.56 -8.60
CA ARG A 183 -24.40 1.37 -8.77
C ARG A 183 -25.23 1.43 -10.06
N ASP A 184 -25.92 2.54 -10.29
CA ASP A 184 -26.86 2.66 -11.41
C ASP A 184 -26.15 2.79 -12.76
N ALA A 185 -25.05 3.57 -12.82
CA ALA A 185 -24.20 3.65 -14.02
C ALA A 185 -23.57 2.29 -14.36
N LEU A 186 -23.01 1.59 -13.37
CA LEU A 186 -22.42 0.27 -13.56
C LEU A 186 -23.47 -0.75 -14.01
N HIS A 187 -24.66 -0.74 -13.39
CA HIS A 187 -25.75 -1.65 -13.77
C HIS A 187 -26.20 -1.39 -15.21
N THR A 188 -26.40 -0.13 -15.58
CA THR A 188 -26.79 0.27 -16.95
C THR A 188 -25.76 -0.21 -17.97
N MET A 189 -24.49 0.09 -17.75
CA MET A 189 -23.42 -0.29 -18.70
C MET A 189 -23.23 -1.80 -18.83
N LEU A 190 -23.22 -2.52 -17.71
CA LEU A 190 -23.04 -3.98 -17.72
C LEU A 190 -24.25 -4.71 -18.31
N SER A 191 -25.44 -4.08 -18.32
CA SER A 191 -26.61 -4.61 -19.01
C SER A 191 -26.56 -4.38 -20.54
N GLN A 192 -25.93 -3.29 -20.97
CA GLN A 192 -25.77 -2.92 -22.38
C GLN A 192 -24.63 -3.69 -23.05
N GLN A 193 -23.51 -3.84 -22.35
CA GLN A 193 -22.38 -4.61 -22.83
C GLN A 193 -22.63 -6.09 -22.50
N LYS A 194 -22.80 -6.97 -23.50
CA LYS A 194 -22.99 -8.43 -23.32
C LYS A 194 -21.76 -9.10 -22.69
N HIS A 195 -21.53 -8.89 -21.39
CA HIS A 195 -20.44 -9.48 -20.64
C HIS A 195 -20.92 -10.72 -19.89
N ASN A 196 -20.07 -11.74 -19.80
CA ASN A 196 -20.30 -12.94 -18.97
C ASN A 196 -20.03 -12.68 -17.47
N LEU A 197 -20.06 -11.42 -17.02
CA LEU A 197 -19.78 -11.06 -15.63
C LEU A 197 -21.07 -11.15 -14.81
N ALA A 198 -21.04 -11.98 -13.77
CA ALA A 198 -22.12 -12.03 -12.79
C ALA A 198 -22.18 -10.70 -12.03
N LEU A 199 -23.25 -9.94 -12.29
CA LEU A 199 -23.55 -8.71 -11.56
C LEU A 199 -23.73 -9.01 -10.07
N PRO A 200 -23.29 -8.10 -9.18
CA PRO A 200 -23.71 -8.17 -7.80
C PRO A 200 -25.23 -8.00 -7.72
N THR A 201 -25.88 -8.92 -7.03
CA THR A 201 -27.32 -8.92 -6.80
C THR A 201 -27.74 -7.75 -5.90
N ASN A 202 -29.01 -7.36 -5.94
CA ASN A 202 -29.53 -6.33 -5.03
C ASN A 202 -29.28 -6.68 -3.56
N ALA A 203 -29.42 -7.95 -3.19
CA ALA A 203 -29.10 -8.42 -1.84
C ALA A 203 -27.60 -8.24 -1.48
N GLU A 204 -26.69 -8.36 -2.45
CA GLU A 204 -25.26 -8.09 -2.22
C GLU A 204 -24.98 -6.59 -2.07
N TYR A 205 -25.72 -5.72 -2.78
CA TYR A 205 -25.65 -4.26 -2.58
C TYR A 205 -26.29 -3.83 -1.25
N GLU A 206 -27.38 -4.45 -0.81
CA GLU A 206 -28.02 -4.16 0.47
C GLU A 206 -27.13 -4.54 1.66
N LYS A 207 -26.34 -5.61 1.54
CA LYS A 207 -25.30 -5.93 2.53
C LYS A 207 -24.28 -4.81 2.71
N LEU A 208 -24.09 -3.94 1.71
CA LEU A 208 -23.23 -2.77 1.79
C LEU A 208 -23.92 -1.52 2.37
N ALA A 209 -25.25 -1.51 2.49
CA ALA A 209 -25.99 -0.34 2.96
C ALA A 209 -25.67 0.01 4.44
N ASN A 210 -25.22 -0.99 5.21
CA ASN A 210 -24.85 -0.87 6.61
C ASN A 210 -23.36 -0.55 6.84
N PHE A 211 -22.60 -0.27 5.77
CA PHE A 211 -21.22 0.25 5.82
C PHE A 211 -21.16 1.74 5.48
#